data_AF-A0A1K2FPG8-F1
#
_entry.id   AF-A0A1K2FPG8-F1
#
_cell.length_a   1.000
_cell.length_b   1.000
_cell.length_c   1.000
_cell.angle_alpha   90.00
_cell.angle_beta   90.00
_cell.angle_gamma   90.00
#
_symmetry.space_group_name_H-M   'P 1'
#
loop_
_entity.id
_entity.type
_entity.pdbx_description
1 polymer ?
#
loop_
_entity_poly.entity_id
_entity_poly.type
_entity_poly.pdbx_seq_one_letter_code
_entity_poly.pdbx_strand_id
1 'polypeptide(L)'
;MRQFQAEETVAALAAGRGWPTVADLPGDESRGVPRRVAWQISPGATLNFFRDDSLGISYVSVMSGLGRDFAEQLTSMVHTEIDVYGDAELLSGMSGADDDQGRALAVLKAGLGAPLEFSEKFYAGFVAASEHTASTVRNAAVRAMYYTKWQEFTNVLAELASSDPDSAVRDFAGRVLTAVGGTGS
;
A
#
# COMPACT_ATOMS: atom_id res chain seq x y z
N MET A 1 -1.94 -6.95 6.45
CA MET A 1 -2.18 -8.23 7.15
C MET A 1 -2.70 -7.97 8.55
N ARG A 2 -3.48 -8.89 9.12
CA ARG A 2 -4.11 -8.70 10.45
C ARG A 2 -3.29 -9.23 11.62
N GLN A 3 -2.34 -10.14 11.38
CA GLN A 3 -1.70 -10.92 12.44
C GLN A 3 -0.41 -10.31 13.00
N PHE A 4 -0.19 -10.48 14.30
CA PHE A 4 1.05 -10.12 15.03
C PHE A 4 2.26 -10.96 14.59
N GLN A 5 2.03 -12.15 14.03
CA GLN A 5 3.03 -13.08 13.47
C GLN A 5 2.91 -13.18 11.94
N ALA A 6 2.71 -12.03 11.28
CA ALA A 6 2.47 -11.99 9.85
C ALA A 6 3.64 -12.58 9.04
N GLU A 7 4.89 -12.38 9.48
CA GLU A 7 6.07 -12.92 8.82
C GLU A 7 6.11 -14.45 8.91
N GLU A 8 5.88 -15.00 10.10
CA GLU A 8 5.88 -16.45 10.35
C GLU A 8 4.77 -17.16 9.57
N THR A 9 3.58 -16.56 9.48
CA THR A 9 2.47 -17.11 8.69
C THR A 9 2.84 -17.18 7.20
N VAL A 10 3.43 -16.12 6.64
CA VAL A 10 3.87 -16.13 5.23
C VAL A 10 5.02 -17.11 5.02
N ALA A 11 5.97 -17.18 5.95
CA ALA A 11 7.08 -18.12 5.90
C ALA A 11 6.61 -19.58 5.98
N ALA A 12 5.62 -19.87 6.83
CA ALA A 12 5.01 -21.19 6.94
C ALA A 12 4.28 -21.59 5.65
N LEU A 13 3.54 -20.66 5.02
CA LEU A 13 2.95 -20.87 3.70
C LEU A 13 4.02 -21.21 2.66
N ALA A 14 5.06 -20.39 2.57
CA ALA A 14 6.14 -20.59 1.60
C ALA A 14 6.85 -21.95 1.81
N ALA A 15 7.13 -22.30 3.07
CA ALA A 15 7.71 -23.60 3.42
C ALA A 15 6.79 -24.77 3.05
N GLY A 16 5.49 -24.67 3.34
CA GLY A 16 4.49 -25.70 3.00
C GLY A 16 4.32 -25.90 1.49
N ARG A 17 4.63 -24.87 0.69
CA ARG A 17 4.60 -24.91 -0.78
C ARG A 17 5.95 -25.23 -1.41
N GLY A 18 7.02 -25.36 -0.62
CA GLY A 18 8.38 -25.57 -1.11
C GLY A 18 8.96 -24.38 -1.88
N TRP A 19 8.49 -23.16 -1.61
CA TRP A 19 8.98 -21.95 -2.26
C TRP A 19 10.31 -21.51 -1.64
N PRO A 20 11.42 -21.48 -2.40
CA PRO A 20 12.71 -21.10 -1.85
C PRO A 20 12.73 -19.60 -1.53
N THR A 21 13.43 -19.24 -0.46
CA THR A 21 13.70 -17.84 -0.12
C THR A 21 14.72 -17.29 -1.12
N VAL A 22 14.41 -16.17 -1.77
CA VAL A 22 15.27 -15.52 -2.77
C VAL A 22 15.81 -14.17 -2.31
N ALA A 23 15.21 -13.57 -1.28
CA ALA A 23 15.75 -12.40 -0.63
C ALA A 23 15.35 -12.38 0.85
N ASP A 24 16.29 -11.96 1.69
CA ASP A 24 16.07 -11.70 3.11
C ASP A 24 16.81 -10.40 3.44
N LEU A 25 16.07 -9.30 3.50
CA LEU A 25 16.60 -7.96 3.72
C LEU A 25 16.10 -7.45 5.08
N PRO A 26 17.01 -7.17 6.04
CA PRO A 26 16.62 -6.61 7.32
C PRO A 26 16.05 -5.20 7.14
N GLY A 27 15.15 -4.81 8.04
CA GLY A 27 14.67 -3.43 8.11
C GLY A 27 15.69 -2.51 8.79
N ASP A 28 15.58 -1.21 8.54
CA ASP A 28 16.30 -0.15 9.24
C ASP A 28 15.32 0.99 9.55
N GLU A 29 14.80 0.98 10.79
CA GLU A 29 13.82 1.95 11.28
C GLU A 29 14.36 3.38 11.21
N SER A 30 15.66 3.58 11.52
CA SER A 30 16.29 4.91 11.52
C SER A 30 16.32 5.56 10.14
N ARG A 31 16.23 4.75 9.08
CA ARG A 31 16.23 5.17 7.68
C ARG A 31 14.87 4.99 7.00
N GLY A 32 13.85 4.52 7.73
CA GLY A 32 12.54 4.18 7.17
C GLY A 32 12.60 3.07 6.11
N VAL A 33 13.56 2.15 6.23
CA VAL A 33 13.67 1.01 5.31
C VAL A 33 12.88 -0.16 5.89
N PRO A 34 11.82 -0.65 5.22
CA PRO A 34 11.03 -1.76 5.72
C PRO A 34 11.82 -3.06 5.64
N ARG A 35 11.56 -3.95 6.60
CA ARG A 35 11.95 -5.36 6.56
C ARG A 35 11.30 -6.01 5.32
N ARG A 36 12.07 -6.77 4.55
CA ARG A 36 11.56 -7.50 3.37
C ARG A 36 12.06 -8.93 3.30
N VAL A 37 11.15 -9.88 3.13
CA VAL A 37 11.46 -11.26 2.73
C VAL A 37 10.80 -11.56 1.40
N ALA A 38 11.48 -12.28 0.53
CA ALA A 38 10.90 -12.72 -0.74
C ALA A 38 11.11 -14.21 -0.96
N TRP A 39 10.06 -14.87 -1.46
CA TRP A 39 10.05 -16.27 -1.86
C TRP A 39 9.69 -16.40 -3.33
N GLN A 40 10.32 -17.33 -4.02
CA GLN A 40 10.00 -17.64 -5.41
C GLN A 40 8.82 -18.60 -5.48
N ILE A 41 7.68 -18.12 -6.00
CA ILE A 41 6.49 -18.95 -6.21
C ILE A 41 6.69 -19.83 -7.45
N SER A 42 7.22 -19.23 -8.51
CA SER A 42 7.55 -19.88 -9.79
C SER A 42 8.63 -19.08 -10.52
N PRO A 43 9.26 -19.61 -11.59
CA PRO A 43 10.18 -18.82 -12.41
C PRO A 43 9.50 -17.54 -12.92
N GLY A 44 10.04 -16.38 -12.53
CA GLY A 44 9.48 -15.07 -12.88
C GLY A 44 8.41 -14.54 -11.95
N ALA A 45 8.03 -15.23 -10.87
CA ALA A 45 7.09 -14.71 -9.87
C ALA A 45 7.59 -14.87 -8.43
N THR A 46 7.35 -13.83 -7.61
CA THR A 46 7.77 -13.77 -6.20
C THR A 46 6.64 -13.32 -5.29
N LEU A 47 6.57 -13.94 -4.11
CA LEU A 47 5.83 -13.43 -2.97
C LEU A 47 6.78 -12.59 -2.13
N ASN A 48 6.42 -11.35 -1.83
CA ASN A 48 7.20 -10.45 -1.02
C ASN A 48 6.42 -10.11 0.24
N PHE A 49 7.00 -10.35 1.40
CA PHE A 49 6.51 -9.85 2.67
C PHE A 49 7.27 -8.57 3.03
N PHE A 50 6.52 -7.58 3.50
CA PHE A 50 7.05 -6.33 4.01
C PHE A 50 6.53 -6.06 5.41
N ARG A 51 7.43 -5.63 6.30
CA ARG A 51 7.09 -5.06 7.61
C ARG A 51 7.72 -3.69 7.74
N ASP A 52 6.87 -2.68 7.86
CA ASP A 52 7.26 -1.31 8.12
C ASP A 52 6.96 -1.00 9.59
N ASP A 53 7.99 -1.14 10.43
CA ASP A 53 7.89 -0.91 11.87
C ASP A 53 7.60 0.56 12.19
N SER A 54 8.02 1.50 11.32
CA SER A 54 7.76 2.93 11.50
C SER A 54 6.30 3.31 11.28
N LEU A 55 5.59 2.54 10.45
CA LEU A 55 4.16 2.71 10.18
C LEU A 55 3.28 1.73 10.96
N GLY A 56 3.87 0.71 11.60
CA GLY A 56 3.12 -0.39 12.22
C GLY A 56 2.31 -1.20 11.20
N ILE A 57 2.79 -1.31 9.96
CA ILE A 57 2.08 -2.00 8.86
C ILE A 57 2.89 -3.22 8.43
N SER A 58 2.18 -4.32 8.18
CA SER A 58 2.71 -5.47 7.44
C SER A 58 1.82 -5.80 6.24
N TYR A 59 2.42 -6.06 5.10
CA TYR A 59 1.72 -6.36 3.85
C TYR A 59 2.48 -7.36 3.00
N VAL A 60 1.75 -7.98 2.08
CA VAL A 60 2.31 -8.89 1.08
C VAL A 60 2.11 -8.30 -0.31
N SER A 61 3.04 -8.54 -1.21
CA SER A 61 2.94 -8.17 -2.62
C SER A 61 3.40 -9.34 -3.48
N VAL A 62 2.59 -9.68 -4.47
CA VAL A 62 2.96 -10.64 -5.52
C VAL A 62 3.51 -9.85 -6.70
N MET A 63 4.72 -10.19 -7.13
CA MET A 63 5.34 -9.62 -8.33
C MET A 63 5.50 -10.72 -9.38
N SER A 64 5.11 -10.44 -10.63
CA SER A 64 5.21 -11.37 -11.75
C SER A 64 5.79 -10.68 -12.98
N GLY A 65 6.85 -11.25 -13.54
CA GLY A 65 7.36 -10.93 -14.88
C GLY A 65 6.60 -11.64 -16.01
N LEU A 66 5.64 -12.52 -15.67
CA LEU A 66 4.83 -13.27 -16.64
C LEU A 66 3.52 -12.54 -17.01
N GLY A 67 3.37 -11.30 -16.59
CA GLY A 67 2.19 -10.48 -16.83
C GLY A 67 1.21 -10.45 -15.66
N ARG A 68 0.18 -9.62 -15.84
CA ARG A 68 -0.76 -9.20 -14.80
C ARG A 68 -1.73 -10.30 -14.37
N ASP A 69 -2.37 -10.97 -15.32
CA ASP A 69 -3.35 -12.04 -15.02
C ASP A 69 -2.74 -13.14 -14.15
N PHE A 70 -1.47 -13.47 -14.38
CA PHE A 70 -0.73 -14.43 -13.56
C PHE A 70 -0.49 -13.91 -12.14
N ALA A 71 -0.15 -12.62 -11.98
CA ALA A 71 -0.02 -12.00 -10.66
C ALA A 71 -1.36 -12.01 -9.90
N GLU A 72 -2.48 -11.76 -10.57
CA GLU A 72 -3.82 -11.74 -9.97
C GLU A 72 -4.27 -13.14 -9.53
N GLN A 73 -4.00 -14.17 -10.33
CA GLN A 73 -4.25 -15.57 -9.96
C GLN A 73 -3.44 -15.96 -8.71
N LEU A 74 -2.16 -15.62 -8.67
CA LEU A 74 -1.29 -15.88 -7.52
C LEU A 74 -1.74 -15.10 -6.28
N THR A 75 -2.13 -13.84 -6.44
CA THR A 75 -2.66 -13.01 -5.34
C THR A 75 -3.93 -13.61 -4.77
N SER A 76 -4.82 -14.10 -5.63
CA SER A 76 -6.07 -14.76 -5.22
C SER A 76 -5.78 -16.03 -4.39
N MET A 77 -4.81 -16.84 -4.81
CA MET A 77 -4.37 -18.00 -4.05
C MET A 77 -3.81 -17.60 -2.67
N VAL A 78 -2.93 -16.59 -2.61
CA VAL A 78 -2.39 -16.09 -1.33
C VAL A 78 -3.50 -15.56 -0.41
N HIS A 79 -4.50 -14.86 -0.96
CA HIS A 79 -5.65 -14.36 -0.20
C HIS A 79 -6.49 -15.49 0.44
N THR A 80 -6.52 -16.69 -0.14
CA THR A 80 -7.24 -17.83 0.46
C THR A 80 -6.52 -18.48 1.64
N GLU A 81 -5.20 -18.27 1.75
CA GLU A 81 -4.36 -18.92 2.75
C GLU A 81 -3.88 -17.97 3.83
N ILE A 82 -3.91 -16.66 3.57
CA ILE A 82 -3.47 -15.63 4.49
C ILE A 82 -4.62 -14.71 4.84
N ASP A 83 -4.78 -14.47 6.15
CA ASP A 83 -5.76 -13.53 6.67
C ASP A 83 -5.36 -12.06 6.36
N VAL A 84 -5.90 -11.56 5.25
CA VAL A 84 -5.69 -10.21 4.72
C VAL A 84 -6.95 -9.37 4.85
N TYR A 85 -6.79 -8.04 4.81
CA TYR A 85 -7.93 -7.14 4.72
C TYR A 85 -8.53 -7.21 3.32
N GLY A 86 -9.85 -7.38 3.22
CA GLY A 86 -10.57 -7.24 1.97
C GLY A 86 -10.98 -5.79 1.70
N ASP A 87 -11.39 -5.50 0.47
CA ASP A 87 -11.77 -4.16 0.01
C ASP A 87 -12.80 -3.48 0.92
N ALA A 88 -13.85 -4.21 1.29
CA ALA A 88 -14.92 -3.68 2.14
C ALA A 88 -14.41 -3.23 3.51
N GLU A 89 -13.44 -3.93 4.08
CA GLU A 89 -12.85 -3.60 5.38
C GLU A 89 -11.85 -2.46 5.27
N LEU A 90 -11.08 -2.40 4.18
CA LEU A 90 -10.18 -1.27 3.91
C LEU A 90 -11.00 0.02 3.74
N LEU A 91 -12.09 -0.05 2.97
CA LEU A 91 -12.99 1.08 2.75
C LEU A 91 -13.70 1.51 4.04
N SER A 92 -14.22 0.57 4.84
CA SER A 92 -14.87 0.91 6.11
C SER A 92 -13.89 1.42 7.17
N GLY A 93 -12.65 0.92 7.16
CA GLY A 93 -11.60 1.37 8.07
C GLY A 93 -11.25 2.85 7.89
N MET A 94 -11.25 3.37 6.66
CA MET A 94 -10.94 4.78 6.39
C MET A 94 -11.93 5.74 7.04
N SER A 95 -13.20 5.37 7.14
CA SER A 95 -14.26 6.22 7.71
C SER A 95 -14.49 5.95 9.20
N GLY A 96 -14.25 4.73 9.67
CA GLY A 96 -14.60 4.25 11.00
C GLY A 96 -13.56 4.45 12.11
N ALA A 97 -12.40 5.04 11.84
CA ALA A 97 -11.38 5.27 12.87
C ALA A 97 -11.77 6.40 13.84
N ASP A 98 -11.51 6.18 15.14
CA ASP A 98 -11.91 7.05 16.25
C ASP A 98 -11.08 8.34 16.36
N ASP A 99 -9.84 8.33 15.86
CA ASP A 99 -8.92 9.46 15.91
C ASP A 99 -8.14 9.64 14.58
N ASP A 100 -7.46 10.79 14.48
CA ASP A 100 -6.71 11.18 13.27
C ASP A 100 -5.55 10.24 12.95
N GLN A 101 -4.92 9.63 13.96
CA GLN A 101 -3.79 8.71 13.76
C GLN A 101 -4.28 7.38 13.21
N GLY A 102 -5.33 6.80 13.82
CA GLY A 102 -6.01 5.61 13.36
C GLY A 102 -6.57 5.80 11.95
N ARG A 103 -7.12 6.99 11.65
CA ARG A 103 -7.62 7.35 10.32
C ARG A 103 -6.50 7.41 9.30
N ALA A 104 -5.40 8.09 9.60
CA ALA A 104 -4.23 8.14 8.73
C ALA A 104 -3.69 6.73 8.43
N LEU A 105 -3.58 5.88 9.46
CA LEU A 105 -3.15 4.48 9.31
C LEU A 105 -4.13 3.67 8.44
N ALA A 106 -5.43 3.85 8.62
CA ALA A 106 -6.44 3.17 7.81
C ALA A 106 -6.36 3.59 6.33
N VAL A 107 -6.15 4.88 6.05
CA VAL A 107 -5.93 5.38 4.68
C VAL A 107 -4.68 4.79 4.06
N LEU A 108 -3.57 4.67 4.80
CA LEU A 108 -2.35 4.02 4.32
C LEU A 108 -2.57 2.54 3.98
N LYS A 109 -3.25 1.80 4.86
CA LYS A 109 -3.61 0.39 4.63
C LYS A 109 -4.48 0.26 3.37
N ALA A 110 -5.45 1.14 3.20
CA ALA A 110 -6.31 1.17 2.02
C ALA A 110 -5.51 1.49 0.75
N GLY A 111 -4.55 2.40 0.79
CA GLY A 111 -3.65 2.68 -0.34
C GLY A 111 -2.78 1.49 -0.76
N LEU A 112 -2.28 0.71 0.20
CA LEU A 112 -1.48 -0.50 -0.06
C LEU A 112 -2.32 -1.68 -0.56
N GLY A 113 -3.58 -1.78 -0.13
CA GLY A 113 -4.50 -2.85 -0.52
C GLY A 113 -5.48 -2.48 -1.64
N ALA A 114 -5.39 -1.27 -2.18
CA ALA A 114 -6.24 -0.83 -3.28
C ALA A 114 -5.96 -1.66 -4.55
N PRO A 115 -6.97 -1.85 -5.42
CA PRO A 115 -6.78 -2.56 -6.67
C PRO A 115 -5.77 -1.85 -7.58
N LEU A 116 -5.17 -2.60 -8.52
CA LEU A 116 -4.27 -2.01 -9.51
C LEU A 116 -5.00 -1.06 -10.46
N GLU A 117 -6.23 -1.41 -10.84
CA GLU A 117 -7.10 -0.57 -11.65
C GLU A 117 -7.86 0.45 -10.83
N PHE A 118 -8.25 1.54 -11.50
CA PHE A 118 -9.06 2.58 -10.91
C PHE A 118 -10.32 2.00 -10.26
N SER A 119 -10.54 2.38 -9.00
CA SER A 119 -11.75 2.07 -8.26
C SER A 119 -12.36 3.35 -7.71
N GLU A 120 -13.55 3.68 -8.19
CA GLU A 120 -14.30 4.87 -7.79
C GLU A 120 -14.51 4.95 -6.27
N LYS A 121 -14.71 3.80 -5.61
CA LYS A 121 -14.92 3.73 -4.15
C LYS A 121 -13.66 4.14 -3.37
N PHE A 122 -12.50 3.62 -3.76
CA PHE A 122 -11.23 3.98 -3.14
C PHE A 122 -10.84 5.41 -3.50
N TYR A 123 -11.08 5.82 -4.74
CA TYR A 123 -10.87 7.20 -5.18
C TYR A 123 -11.64 8.19 -4.30
N ALA A 124 -12.95 7.97 -4.13
CA ALA A 124 -13.79 8.80 -3.27
C ALA A 124 -13.28 8.82 -1.82
N GLY A 125 -12.85 7.66 -1.29
CA GLY A 125 -12.27 7.55 0.05
C GLY A 125 -10.98 8.37 0.20
N PHE A 126 -10.06 8.31 -0.77
CA PHE A 126 -8.81 9.07 -0.73
C PHE A 126 -9.01 10.57 -0.94
N VAL A 127 -9.96 10.97 -1.79
CA VAL A 127 -10.35 12.39 -1.95
C VAL A 127 -10.91 12.92 -0.64
N ALA A 128 -11.85 12.21 -0.01
CA ALA A 128 -12.40 12.63 1.29
C ALA A 128 -11.31 12.73 2.37
N ALA A 129 -10.33 11.81 2.38
CA ALA A 129 -9.20 11.88 3.29
C ALA A 129 -8.26 13.07 3.00
N SER A 130 -8.14 13.49 1.75
CA SER A 130 -7.34 14.66 1.36
C SER A 130 -7.96 15.99 1.76
N GLU A 131 -9.25 16.03 2.07
CA GLU A 131 -9.96 17.22 2.57
C GLU A 131 -10.03 17.28 4.10
N HIS A 132 -9.40 16.31 4.79
CA HIS A 132 -9.48 16.19 6.24
C HIS A 132 -8.79 17.37 6.96
N THR A 133 -9.31 17.75 8.14
CA THR A 133 -8.77 18.89 8.91
C THR A 133 -7.34 18.65 9.42
N ALA A 134 -7.05 17.43 9.86
CA ALA A 134 -5.72 17.01 10.30
C ALA A 134 -4.76 16.76 9.12
N SER A 135 -3.59 17.41 9.14
CA SER A 135 -2.60 17.26 8.07
C SER A 135 -1.97 15.87 7.99
N THR A 136 -1.96 15.11 9.10
CA THR A 136 -1.53 13.70 9.13
C THR A 136 -2.40 12.82 8.24
N VAL A 137 -3.71 13.01 8.26
CA VAL A 137 -4.67 12.28 7.42
C VAL A 137 -4.52 12.69 5.95
N ARG A 138 -4.37 13.99 5.66
CA ARG A 138 -4.13 14.47 4.30
C ARG A 138 -2.82 13.93 3.71
N ASN A 139 -1.74 13.88 4.51
CA ASN A 139 -0.48 13.28 4.09
C ASN A 139 -0.62 11.78 3.79
N ALA A 140 -1.37 11.05 4.62
CA ALA A 140 -1.70 9.65 4.36
C ALA A 140 -2.48 9.47 3.04
N ALA A 141 -3.40 10.39 2.72
CA ALA A 141 -4.12 10.38 1.45
C ALA A 141 -3.17 10.53 0.25
N VAL A 142 -2.23 11.49 0.30
CA VAL A 142 -1.20 11.66 -0.75
C VAL A 142 -0.34 10.39 -0.91
N ARG A 143 0.01 9.72 0.21
CA ARG A 143 0.74 8.44 0.17
C ARG A 143 -0.08 7.32 -0.47
N ALA A 144 -1.36 7.23 -0.15
CA ALA A 144 -2.27 6.26 -0.76
C ALA A 144 -2.37 6.48 -2.28
N MET A 145 -2.51 7.73 -2.73
CA MET A 145 -2.52 8.09 -4.16
C MET A 145 -1.19 7.73 -4.85
N TYR A 146 -0.06 7.90 -4.17
CA TYR A 146 1.25 7.48 -4.68
C TYR A 146 1.35 5.96 -4.84
N TYR A 147 0.79 5.17 -3.92
CA TYR A 147 0.82 3.72 -4.00
C TYR A 147 -0.03 3.18 -5.16
N THR A 148 -1.20 3.77 -5.41
CA THR A 148 -2.08 3.33 -6.51
C THR A 148 -1.63 3.83 -7.88
N LYS A 149 -1.00 5.01 -7.94
CA LYS A 149 -0.53 5.65 -9.18
C LYS A 149 -1.65 5.88 -10.22
N TRP A 150 -2.89 6.02 -9.77
CA TRP A 150 -4.01 6.32 -10.65
C TRP A 150 -3.91 7.76 -11.18
N GLN A 151 -4.08 7.94 -12.49
CA GLN A 151 -3.94 9.23 -13.15
C GLN A 151 -5.07 10.19 -12.76
N GLU A 152 -6.20 9.66 -12.31
CA GLU A 152 -7.38 10.39 -11.84
C GLU A 152 -7.07 11.31 -10.66
N PHE A 153 -6.01 11.05 -9.89
CA PHE A 153 -5.59 11.94 -8.80
C PHE A 153 -4.82 13.18 -9.25
N THR A 154 -4.50 13.35 -10.53
CA THR A 154 -3.67 14.47 -11.03
C THR A 154 -4.18 15.83 -10.56
N ASN A 155 -5.48 16.09 -10.70
CA ASN A 155 -6.07 17.38 -10.30
C ASN A 155 -6.04 17.58 -8.78
N VAL A 156 -6.37 16.53 -8.03
CA VAL A 156 -6.38 16.54 -6.55
C VAL A 156 -4.96 16.80 -6.02
N LEU A 157 -3.96 16.13 -6.57
CA LEU A 157 -2.55 16.31 -6.22
C LEU A 157 -2.04 17.72 -6.57
N ALA A 158 -2.47 18.28 -7.71
CA ALA A 158 -2.12 19.64 -8.10
C ALA A 158 -2.70 20.70 -7.16
N GLU A 159 -3.95 20.51 -6.74
CA GLU A 159 -4.59 21.38 -5.75
C GLU A 159 -3.83 21.33 -4.41
N LEU A 160 -3.64 20.13 -3.84
CA LEU A 160 -2.89 19.93 -2.60
C LEU A 160 -1.48 20.52 -2.66
N ALA A 161 -0.77 20.33 -3.78
CA ALA A 161 0.58 20.88 -3.96
C ALA A 161 0.60 22.42 -3.95
N SER A 162 -0.47 23.05 -4.43
CA SER A 162 -0.54 24.51 -4.56
C SER A 162 -1.05 25.22 -3.30
N SER A 163 -2.02 24.62 -2.60
CA SER A 163 -2.87 25.35 -1.65
C SER A 163 -3.06 24.69 -0.29
N ASP A 164 -2.58 23.46 -0.06
CA ASP A 164 -2.72 22.83 1.26
C ASP A 164 -2.09 23.72 2.34
N PRO A 165 -2.73 23.96 3.50
CA PRO A 165 -2.16 24.82 4.52
C PRO A 165 -0.85 24.28 5.11
N ASP A 166 -0.66 22.97 5.11
CA ASP A 166 0.54 22.31 5.62
C ASP A 166 1.62 22.18 4.53
N SER A 167 2.79 22.77 4.77
CA SER A 167 3.91 22.75 3.81
C SER A 167 4.40 21.34 3.48
N ALA A 168 4.39 20.42 4.45
CA ALA A 168 4.87 19.06 4.22
C ALA A 168 3.91 18.29 3.29
N VAL A 169 2.60 18.55 3.41
CA VAL A 169 1.60 18.00 2.48
C VAL A 169 1.80 18.58 1.07
N ARG A 170 1.96 19.91 0.95
CA ARG A 170 2.25 20.55 -0.36
C ARG A 170 3.48 19.95 -1.03
N ASP A 171 4.60 19.88 -0.31
CA ASP A 171 5.88 19.39 -0.82
C ASP A 171 5.83 17.92 -1.24
N PHE A 172 5.06 17.10 -0.50
CA PHE A 172 4.90 15.70 -0.86
C PHE A 172 3.96 15.52 -2.05
N ALA A 173 2.82 16.22 -2.08
CA ALA A 173 1.89 16.20 -3.20
C ALA A 173 2.56 16.63 -4.51
N GLY A 174 3.39 17.67 -4.49
CA GLY A 174 4.13 18.11 -5.69
C GLY A 174 5.13 17.06 -6.22
N ARG A 175 5.80 16.32 -5.32
CA ARG A 175 6.67 15.21 -5.71
C ARG A 175 5.89 14.04 -6.30
N VAL A 176 4.76 13.68 -5.70
CA VAL A 176 3.89 12.61 -6.20
C VAL A 176 3.26 12.97 -7.54
N LEU A 177 2.79 14.22 -7.71
CA LEU A 177 2.26 14.73 -8.97
C LEU A 177 3.27 14.57 -10.11
N THR A 178 4.53 14.91 -9.86
CA THR A 178 5.61 14.74 -10.84
C THR A 178 5.82 13.25 -11.20
N ALA A 179 5.76 12.36 -10.20
CA ALA A 179 5.92 10.93 -10.41
C ALA A 179 4.74 10.30 -11.20
N VAL A 180 3.51 10.72 -10.93
CA VAL A 180 2.29 10.22 -11.62
C VAL A 180 2.18 10.81 -13.03
N GLY A 181 2.54 12.08 -13.23
CA GLY A 181 2.53 12.74 -14.54
C GLY A 181 3.68 12.33 -15.47
N GLY A 182 4.77 11.78 -14.92
CA GLY A 182 5.98 11.40 -15.66
C GLY A 182 5.94 10.05 -16.37
N THR A 183 4.89 9.23 -16.20
CA THR A 183 4.81 7.88 -16.79
C THR A 183 4.29 7.89 -18.23
N GLY A 184 4.78 8.82 -19.05
CA GLY A 184 4.52 8.93 -20.48
C GLY A 184 5.82 8.96 -21.30
N SER A 185 6.75 8.04 -21.02
CA SER A 185 7.98 7.83 -21.80
C SER A 185 8.13 6.37 -22.17
#